data_AF-A0AA35RAM2-F1
#
_entry.id   AF-A0AA35RAM2-F1
#
_cell.length_a   1.000
_cell.length_b   1.000
_cell.length_c   1.000
_cell.angle_alpha   90.00
_cell.angle_beta   90.00
_cell.angle_gamma   90.00
#
_symmetry.space_group_name_H-M   'P 1'
#
loop_
_entity.id
_entity.type
_entity.pdbx_description
1 polymer ?
#
loop_
_entity_poly.entity_id
_entity_poly.type
_entity_poly.pdbx_seq_one_letter_code
_entity_poly.pdbx_strand_id
1 'polypeptide(L)'
;MTKGPGALVYMPPEAFAPTRSNTEKSKYDASIDVFSLGVVAIFTIGEVFPCDPLEHNYFDEKRGELLGRTELQRRAEYMRYVNEQLRACGQLRGDHPLIRLIQQCLHNLPAKRPGIREVLRLLEEARAGVRDEGSERNKRELVRALQTQPRNQNLERVLRDLVTENAHLQSRVQAKDTELAAAQQQLRHNETELTRKEAEVTRAEETIRREQQQIQEMRQRETELVQAKDREIAFFSIKLKRSVYPEFTGYEYQYSSNFTHLNV
;
A
#
# COMPACT_ATOMS: atom_id res chain seq x y z
N MET A 1 -24.94 -6.22 1.71
CA MET A 1 -24.37 -4.98 1.15
C MET A 1 -24.92 -4.79 -0.27
N THR A 2 -25.65 -3.71 -0.50
CA THR A 2 -26.10 -3.30 -1.85
C THR A 2 -24.87 -2.97 -2.69
N LYS A 3 -24.72 -3.62 -3.85
CA LYS A 3 -23.51 -3.58 -4.69
C LYS A 3 -23.39 -2.33 -5.57
N GLY A 4 -24.20 -1.29 -5.33
CA GLY A 4 -24.16 -0.06 -6.11
C GLY A 4 -23.08 0.89 -5.61
N PRO A 5 -22.11 1.34 -6.42
CA PRO A 5 -21.17 2.38 -6.02
C PRO A 5 -21.91 3.72 -5.84
N GLY A 6 -21.70 4.38 -4.70
CA GLY A 6 -22.15 5.76 -4.44
C GLY A 6 -22.69 5.98 -3.01
N ALA A 7 -23.04 7.23 -2.71
CA ALA A 7 -23.62 7.60 -1.42
C ALA A 7 -25.14 7.38 -1.41
N LEU A 8 -25.61 6.50 -0.51
CA LEU A 8 -27.00 6.01 -0.48
C LEU A 8 -28.02 7.14 -0.49
N VAL A 9 -27.80 8.20 0.28
CA VAL A 9 -28.73 9.35 0.39
C VAL A 9 -28.99 10.07 -0.94
N TYR A 10 -28.11 9.96 -1.94
CA TYR A 10 -28.30 10.56 -3.27
C TYR A 10 -28.88 9.60 -4.32
N MET A 11 -28.94 8.30 -4.03
CA MET A 11 -29.36 7.30 -5.03
C MET A 11 -30.89 7.19 -5.19
N PRO A 12 -31.45 7.26 -6.40
CA PRO A 12 -32.88 7.07 -6.61
C PRO A 12 -33.34 5.61 -6.31
N PRO A 13 -34.65 5.37 -6.10
CA PRO A 13 -35.16 4.06 -5.70
C PRO A 13 -34.84 2.93 -6.71
N GLU A 14 -34.83 3.22 -8.01
CA GLU A 14 -34.51 2.21 -9.04
C GLU A 14 -33.05 1.78 -9.05
N ALA A 15 -32.12 2.54 -8.45
CA ALA A 15 -30.73 2.12 -8.29
C ALA A 15 -30.61 0.87 -7.40
N PHE A 16 -31.62 0.62 -6.56
CA PHE A 16 -31.71 -0.51 -5.64
C PHE A 16 -32.66 -1.61 -6.11
N ALA A 17 -33.30 -1.44 -7.27
CA ALA A 17 -34.18 -2.47 -7.81
C ALA A 17 -33.37 -3.75 -8.07
N PRO A 18 -33.88 -4.92 -7.65
CA PRO A 18 -33.21 -6.18 -7.93
C PRO A 18 -33.17 -6.38 -9.45
N THR A 19 -31.96 -6.46 -10.00
CA THR A 19 -31.78 -6.82 -11.41
C THR A 19 -32.26 -8.26 -11.59
N ARG A 20 -33.14 -8.47 -12.58
CA ARG A 20 -33.82 -9.76 -12.77
C ARG A 20 -32.87 -10.87 -13.23
N SER A 21 -31.65 -10.52 -13.61
CA SER A 21 -30.57 -11.44 -13.93
C SER A 21 -29.23 -10.95 -13.34
N ASN A 22 -28.36 -11.88 -12.96
CA ASN A 22 -26.98 -11.58 -12.53
C ASN A 22 -26.11 -10.93 -13.64
N THR A 23 -26.63 -10.85 -14.86
CA THR A 23 -25.99 -10.27 -16.05
C THR A 23 -26.50 -8.86 -16.39
N GLU A 24 -27.67 -8.46 -15.88
CA GLU A 24 -28.15 -7.09 -16.01
C GLU A 24 -27.47 -6.24 -14.95
N LYS A 25 -26.48 -5.45 -15.37
CA LYS A 25 -25.97 -4.34 -14.54
C LYS A 25 -27.12 -3.36 -14.33
N SER A 26 -27.30 -2.86 -13.12
CA SER A 26 -28.25 -1.76 -12.84
C SER A 26 -28.04 -0.67 -13.88
N LYS A 27 -29.11 -0.32 -14.61
CA LYS A 27 -29.02 0.63 -15.71
C LYS A 27 -28.84 2.02 -15.12
N TYR A 28 -27.59 2.43 -14.94
CA TYR A 28 -27.26 3.80 -14.62
C TYR A 28 -27.54 4.67 -15.85
N ASP A 29 -28.49 5.58 -15.72
CA ASP A 29 -28.80 6.56 -16.75
C ASP A 29 -28.82 7.98 -16.16
N ALA A 30 -28.91 8.98 -17.04
CA ALA A 30 -28.87 10.40 -16.63
C ALA A 30 -30.00 10.79 -15.65
N SER A 31 -31.07 10.01 -15.55
CA SER A 31 -32.16 10.29 -14.60
C SER A 31 -31.73 10.09 -13.15
N ILE A 32 -30.69 9.28 -12.91
CA ILE A 32 -30.07 9.07 -11.59
C ILE A 32 -29.34 10.32 -11.13
N ASP A 33 -28.60 10.96 -12.04
CA ASP A 33 -27.91 12.22 -11.76
C ASP A 33 -28.93 13.35 -11.51
N VAL A 34 -30.02 13.38 -12.26
CA VAL A 34 -31.13 14.34 -12.06
C VAL A 34 -31.76 14.16 -10.67
N PHE A 35 -31.96 12.92 -10.23
CA PHE A 35 -32.43 12.67 -8.86
C PHE A 35 -31.44 13.18 -7.82
N SER A 36 -30.15 12.86 -7.99
CA SER A 36 -29.07 13.27 -7.08
C SER A 36 -28.98 14.80 -6.99
N LEU A 37 -29.16 15.50 -8.10
CA LEU A 37 -29.24 16.97 -8.17
C LEU A 37 -30.40 17.51 -7.34
N GLY A 38 -31.57 16.87 -7.39
CA GLY A 38 -32.72 17.23 -6.56
C GLY A 38 -32.40 17.19 -5.07
N VAL A 39 -31.67 16.15 -4.63
CA VAL A 39 -31.22 16.00 -3.23
C VAL A 39 -30.22 17.10 -2.84
N VAL A 40 -29.25 17.39 -3.70
CA VAL A 40 -28.27 18.48 -3.49
C VAL A 40 -28.97 19.84 -3.41
N ALA A 41 -29.99 20.08 -4.23
CA ALA A 41 -30.73 21.33 -4.23
C ALA A 41 -31.50 21.56 -2.91
N ILE A 42 -32.03 20.49 -2.30
CA ILE A 42 -32.63 20.57 -0.95
C ILE A 42 -31.60 20.99 0.08
N PHE A 43 -30.43 20.34 0.08
CA PHE A 43 -29.35 20.71 1.00
C PHE A 43 -28.92 22.17 0.82
N THR A 44 -28.84 22.62 -0.43
CA THR A 44 -28.42 23.98 -0.77
C THR A 44 -29.39 25.05 -0.26
N ILE A 45 -30.70 24.77 -0.27
CA ILE A 45 -31.73 25.74 0.14
C ILE A 45 -32.07 25.61 1.62
N GLY A 46 -32.06 24.38 2.15
CA GLY A 46 -32.45 24.09 3.53
C GLY A 46 -31.30 24.13 4.52
N GLU A 47 -30.04 24.18 4.06
CA GLU A 47 -28.80 24.11 4.87
C GLU A 47 -28.70 22.89 5.80
N VAL A 48 -29.60 21.92 5.67
CA VAL A 48 -29.64 20.69 6.46
C VAL A 48 -29.19 19.51 5.61
N PHE A 49 -28.12 18.85 6.03
CA PHE A 49 -27.56 17.72 5.30
C PHE A 49 -28.55 16.55 5.25
N PRO A 50 -28.75 15.92 4.08
CA PRO A 50 -29.50 14.68 3.95
C PRO A 50 -28.98 13.59 4.90
N CYS A 51 -29.69 13.34 5.99
CA CYS A 51 -29.44 12.19 6.85
C CYS A 51 -30.44 11.07 6.51
N ASP A 52 -30.01 9.82 6.70
CA ASP A 52 -30.96 8.70 6.74
C ASP A 52 -31.83 8.87 7.99
N PRO A 53 -33.15 9.11 7.86
CA PRO A 53 -34.01 9.35 9.02
C PRO A 53 -34.25 8.08 9.83
N LEU A 54 -33.85 6.91 9.31
CA LEU A 54 -34.08 5.62 9.91
C LEU A 54 -32.83 4.77 9.94
N GLU A 55 -32.63 4.09 11.06
CA GLU A 55 -31.62 3.06 11.18
C GLU A 55 -31.88 1.88 10.22
N HIS A 56 -30.82 1.14 9.92
CA HIS A 56 -30.87 0.01 8.99
C HIS A 56 -31.72 -1.14 9.53
N ASN A 57 -31.83 -1.26 10.85
CA ASN A 57 -32.60 -2.27 11.55
C ASN A 57 -33.54 -1.59 12.54
N TYR A 58 -34.57 -2.28 12.98
CA TYR A 58 -35.42 -1.86 14.09
C TYR A 58 -35.88 -3.07 14.89
N PHE A 59 -36.13 -2.88 16.18
CA PHE A 59 -36.69 -3.91 17.02
C PHE A 59 -38.21 -3.91 16.89
N ASP A 60 -38.80 -5.03 16.50
CA ASP A 60 -40.25 -5.21 16.44
C ASP A 60 -40.74 -5.77 17.77
N GLU A 61 -41.26 -4.90 18.64
CA GLU A 61 -41.74 -5.26 19.98
C GLU A 61 -42.86 -6.31 19.96
N LYS A 62 -43.64 -6.40 18.88
CA LYS A 62 -44.73 -7.38 18.76
C LYS A 62 -44.21 -8.78 18.46
N ARG A 63 -43.06 -8.86 17.78
CA ARG A 63 -42.44 -10.13 17.37
C ARG A 63 -41.25 -10.50 18.26
N GLY A 64 -40.73 -9.55 19.05
CA GLY A 64 -39.55 -9.75 19.90
C GLY A 64 -38.26 -9.94 19.10
N GLU A 65 -38.20 -9.46 17.86
CA GLU A 65 -37.11 -9.74 16.93
C GLU A 65 -36.52 -8.45 16.34
N LEU A 66 -35.22 -8.47 16.04
CA LEU A 66 -34.55 -7.40 15.30
C LEU A 66 -34.77 -7.62 13.79
N LEU A 67 -35.52 -6.72 13.16
CA LEU A 67 -35.84 -6.78 11.74
C LEU A 67 -35.02 -5.77 10.95
N GLY A 68 -34.55 -6.18 9.77
CA GLY A 68 -33.93 -5.27 8.82
C GLY A 68 -34.98 -4.40 8.12
N ARG A 69 -34.75 -3.09 8.05
CA ARG A 69 -35.52 -2.20 7.18
C ARG A 69 -35.05 -2.39 5.75
N THR A 70 -36.01 -2.57 4.84
CA THR A 70 -35.71 -2.55 3.41
C THR A 70 -35.28 -1.14 3.00
N GLU A 71 -34.40 -1.05 1.99
CA GLU A 71 -33.97 0.26 1.46
C GLU A 71 -35.15 1.08 0.94
N LEU A 72 -36.15 0.42 0.35
CA LEU A 72 -37.39 1.07 -0.10
C LEU A 72 -38.14 1.78 1.05
N GLN A 73 -38.22 1.14 2.23
CA GLN A 73 -38.87 1.73 3.40
C GLN A 73 -38.07 2.93 3.93
N ARG A 74 -36.74 2.81 4.03
CA ARG A 74 -35.87 3.93 4.46
C ARG A 74 -35.99 5.11 3.50
N ARG A 75 -36.03 4.84 2.20
CA ARG A 75 -36.18 5.85 1.14
C ARG A 75 -37.54 6.55 1.18
N ALA A 76 -38.62 5.82 1.41
CA ALA A 76 -39.97 6.40 1.53
C ALA A 76 -40.03 7.42 2.68
N GLU A 77 -39.37 7.07 3.79
CA GLU A 77 -39.27 7.93 4.97
C GLU A 77 -38.33 9.11 4.77
N TYR A 78 -37.20 8.90 4.10
CA TYR A 78 -36.33 9.98 3.65
C TYR A 78 -37.07 10.97 2.74
N MET A 79 -37.86 10.48 1.79
CA MET A 79 -38.67 11.32 0.91
C MET A 79 -39.79 12.05 1.68
N ARG A 80 -40.37 11.43 2.71
CA ARG A 80 -41.30 12.10 3.61
C ARG A 80 -40.62 13.21 4.39
N TYR A 81 -39.46 12.92 5.01
CA TYR A 81 -38.64 13.91 5.70
C TYR A 81 -38.25 15.06 4.77
N VAL A 82 -37.76 14.78 3.56
CA VAL A 82 -37.45 15.79 2.54
C VAL A 82 -38.67 16.64 2.19
N ASN A 83 -39.85 16.03 2.00
CA ASN A 83 -41.08 16.78 1.73
C ASN A 83 -41.50 17.63 2.94
N GLU A 84 -41.31 17.13 4.16
CA GLU A 84 -41.53 17.87 5.40
C GLU A 84 -40.53 19.02 5.54
N GLN A 85 -39.25 18.82 5.21
CA GLN A 85 -38.24 19.89 5.17
C GLN A 85 -38.59 20.93 4.12
N LEU A 86 -38.96 20.53 2.90
CA LEU A 86 -39.43 21.45 1.86
C LEU A 86 -40.65 22.26 2.31
N ARG A 87 -41.54 21.68 3.15
CA ARG A 87 -42.67 22.40 3.77
C ARG A 87 -42.24 23.27 4.96
N ALA A 88 -41.34 22.78 5.81
CA ALA A 88 -40.86 23.43 7.04
C ALA A 88 -39.90 24.58 6.75
N CYS A 89 -39.17 24.53 5.64
CA CYS A 89 -38.52 25.66 5.00
C CYS A 89 -39.52 26.78 4.64
N GLY A 90 -40.82 26.64 4.93
CA GLY A 90 -41.90 27.64 4.89
C GLY A 90 -41.70 28.97 5.65
N GLN A 91 -40.47 29.35 6.00
CA GLN A 91 -40.08 30.79 6.00
C GLN A 91 -39.94 31.33 4.56
N LEU A 92 -39.78 30.45 3.58
CA LEU A 92 -40.12 30.60 2.17
C LEU A 92 -41.60 30.21 1.99
N ARG A 93 -42.53 31.11 2.33
CA ARG A 93 -43.94 30.91 1.97
C ARG A 93 -44.05 30.76 0.45
N GLY A 94 -44.46 29.60 -0.02
CA GLY A 94 -45.10 29.41 -1.33
C GLY A 94 -44.23 29.42 -2.60
N ASP A 95 -43.19 30.25 -2.71
CA ASP A 95 -42.71 30.65 -4.05
C ASP A 95 -41.18 30.56 -4.25
N HIS A 96 -40.45 29.69 -3.53
CA HIS A 96 -39.04 29.49 -3.92
C HIS A 96 -39.00 28.83 -5.31
N PRO A 97 -38.44 29.49 -6.33
CA PRO A 97 -38.66 29.11 -7.74
C PRO A 97 -38.08 27.74 -8.10
N LEU A 98 -37.17 27.21 -7.28
CA LEU A 98 -36.60 25.88 -7.46
C LEU A 98 -37.44 24.74 -6.88
N ILE A 99 -38.43 24.99 -6.01
CA ILE A 99 -39.14 23.90 -5.30
C ILE A 99 -39.85 22.97 -6.29
N ARG A 100 -40.52 23.53 -7.29
CA ARG A 100 -41.19 22.75 -8.33
C ARG A 100 -40.20 21.88 -9.11
N LEU A 101 -39.05 22.43 -9.47
CA LEU A 101 -38.00 21.69 -10.17
C LEU A 101 -37.44 20.56 -9.30
N ILE A 102 -37.18 20.82 -8.01
CA ILE A 102 -36.69 19.83 -7.05
C ILE A 102 -37.65 18.65 -6.94
N GLN A 103 -38.96 18.93 -6.81
CA GLN A 103 -39.99 17.89 -6.75
C GLN A 103 -40.02 17.04 -8.03
N GLN A 104 -39.82 17.65 -9.19
CA GLN A 104 -39.75 16.94 -10.47
C GLN A 104 -38.49 16.06 -10.56
N CYS A 105 -37.34 16.57 -10.13
CA CYS A 105 -36.09 15.81 -10.09
C CYS A 105 -36.17 14.59 -9.16
N LEU A 106 -36.88 14.72 -8.04
CA LEU A 106 -37.01 13.67 -7.02
C LEU A 106 -38.15 12.68 -7.27
N HIS A 107 -38.72 12.68 -8.47
CA HIS A 107 -39.81 11.77 -8.79
C HIS A 107 -39.32 10.30 -8.75
N ASN A 108 -40.06 9.41 -8.07
CA ASN A 108 -39.67 7.98 -7.93
C ASN A 108 -39.55 7.24 -9.27
N LEU A 109 -40.37 7.60 -10.26
CA LEU A 109 -40.29 7.07 -11.62
C LEU A 109 -39.27 7.86 -12.47
N PRO A 110 -38.19 7.23 -12.99
CA PRO A 110 -37.20 7.85 -13.87
C PRO A 110 -37.78 8.63 -15.04
N ALA A 111 -38.77 8.03 -15.71
CA ALA A 111 -39.41 8.61 -16.91
C ALA A 111 -40.20 9.90 -16.65
N LYS A 112 -40.47 10.23 -15.39
CA LYS A 112 -41.16 11.46 -14.99
C LYS A 112 -40.19 12.55 -14.51
N ARG A 113 -38.90 12.24 -14.40
CA ARG A 113 -37.87 13.23 -14.09
C ARG A 113 -37.58 14.05 -15.35
N PRO A 114 -37.32 15.35 -15.22
CA PRO A 114 -36.95 16.18 -16.35
C PRO A 114 -35.60 15.73 -16.91
N GLY A 115 -35.42 15.87 -18.22
CA GLY A 115 -34.09 15.71 -18.82
C GLY A 115 -33.16 16.84 -18.40
N ILE A 116 -31.84 16.63 -18.42
CA ILE A 116 -30.87 17.66 -17.97
C ILE A 116 -31.02 19.01 -18.72
N ARG A 117 -31.39 18.98 -20.01
CA ARG A 117 -31.65 20.21 -20.79
C ARG A 117 -32.87 20.98 -20.26
N GLU A 118 -33.91 20.25 -19.84
CA GLU A 118 -35.10 20.85 -19.24
C GLU A 118 -34.80 21.40 -17.84
N VAL A 119 -34.00 20.68 -17.04
CA VAL A 119 -33.49 21.16 -15.76
C VAL A 119 -32.78 22.51 -15.94
N LEU A 120 -31.85 22.61 -16.90
CA LEU A 120 -31.13 23.87 -17.17
C LEU A 120 -32.08 25.01 -17.55
N ARG A 121 -33.03 24.76 -18.45
CA ARG A 121 -34.05 25.75 -18.82
C ARG A 121 -34.86 26.23 -17.61
N LEU A 122 -35.32 25.30 -16.76
CA LEU A 122 -36.09 25.63 -15.56
C LEU A 122 -35.25 26.39 -14.52
N LEU A 123 -33.96 26.08 -14.40
CA LEU A 123 -33.03 26.83 -13.56
C LEU A 123 -32.82 28.26 -14.08
N GLU A 124 -32.73 28.45 -15.39
CA GLU A 124 -32.61 29.77 -16.01
C GLU A 124 -33.88 30.61 -15.80
N GLU A 125 -35.06 30.01 -15.94
CA GLU A 125 -36.34 30.66 -15.65
C GLU A 125 -36.45 31.06 -14.18
N ALA A 126 -36.10 30.13 -13.27
CA ALA A 126 -36.04 30.41 -11.84
C ALA A 126 -35.04 31.53 -11.51
N ARG A 127 -33.89 31.54 -12.18
CA ARG A 127 -32.88 32.60 -12.01
C ARG A 127 -33.39 33.95 -12.53
N ALA A 128 -34.06 33.98 -13.68
CA ALA A 128 -34.60 35.19 -14.28
C ALA A 128 -35.66 35.83 -13.36
N GLY A 129 -36.50 35.01 -12.71
CA GLY A 129 -37.47 35.47 -11.71
C GLY A 129 -36.86 36.07 -10.43
N VAL A 130 -35.57 35.86 -10.18
CA VAL A 130 -34.83 36.35 -8.99
C VAL A 130 -33.91 37.55 -9.31
N ARG A 131 -33.82 37.96 -10.59
CA ARG A 131 -33.01 39.11 -11.03
C ARG A 131 -33.73 40.43 -10.77
N ASP A 132 -33.74 40.87 -9.52
CA ASP A 132 -33.79 42.29 -9.20
C ASP A 132 -32.35 42.84 -9.17
N GLU A 133 -32.11 44.08 -9.58
CA GLU A 133 -30.78 44.72 -9.55
C GLU A 133 -30.19 44.74 -8.12
N GLY A 134 -31.05 44.77 -7.09
CA GLY A 134 -30.67 44.56 -5.71
C GLY A 134 -30.06 43.18 -5.42
N SER A 135 -30.49 42.13 -6.14
CA SER A 135 -30.04 40.74 -5.94
C SER A 135 -28.57 40.53 -6.33
N GLU A 136 -28.12 41.10 -7.45
CA GLU A 136 -26.72 40.97 -7.88
C GLU A 136 -25.76 41.82 -7.04
N ARG A 137 -26.21 43.00 -6.59
CA ARG A 137 -25.46 43.81 -5.62
C ARG A 137 -25.32 43.07 -4.29
N ASN A 138 -26.41 42.51 -3.77
CA ASN A 138 -26.41 41.72 -2.54
C ASN A 138 -25.53 40.47 -2.65
N LYS A 139 -25.49 39.78 -3.81
CA LYS A 139 -24.56 38.66 -4.04
C LYS A 139 -23.10 39.10 -3.96
N ARG A 140 -22.73 40.22 -4.58
CA ARG A 140 -21.35 40.74 -4.51
C ARG A 140 -20.99 41.16 -3.09
N GLU A 141 -21.90 41.81 -2.38
CA GLU A 141 -21.71 42.19 -0.97
C GLU A 141 -21.59 40.95 -0.07
N LEU A 142 -22.41 39.91 -0.29
CA LEU A 142 -22.32 38.63 0.42
C LEU A 142 -21.00 37.90 0.14
N VAL A 143 -20.55 37.84 -1.12
CA VAL A 143 -19.25 37.26 -1.49
C VAL A 143 -18.12 38.01 -0.81
N ARG A 144 -18.16 39.35 -0.79
CA ARG A 144 -17.18 40.16 -0.05
C ARG A 144 -17.24 39.87 1.45
N ALA A 145 -18.43 39.81 2.04
CA ALA A 145 -18.60 39.50 3.45
C ALA A 145 -18.00 38.13 3.81
N LEU A 146 -18.25 37.11 2.98
CA LEU A 146 -17.65 35.77 3.11
C LEU A 146 -16.13 35.83 2.98
N GLN A 147 -15.57 36.59 2.03
CA GLN A 147 -14.12 36.75 1.89
C GLN A 147 -13.49 37.46 3.10
N THR A 148 -14.19 38.43 3.69
CA THR A 148 -13.74 39.15 4.89
C THR A 148 -14.01 38.39 6.19
N GLN A 149 -14.66 37.22 6.12
CA GLN A 149 -15.00 36.46 7.31
C GLN A 149 -13.71 35.94 7.97
N PRO A 150 -13.50 36.16 9.29
CA PRO A 150 -12.25 35.80 9.97
C PRO A 150 -11.87 34.32 9.83
N ARG A 151 -12.88 33.44 9.72
CA ARG A 151 -12.69 32.01 9.47
C ARG A 151 -11.96 31.75 8.15
N ASN A 152 -12.33 32.45 7.08
CA ASN A 152 -11.73 32.26 5.76
C ASN A 152 -10.30 32.80 5.72
N GLN A 153 -10.04 33.95 6.35
CA GLN A 153 -8.68 34.48 6.52
C GLN A 153 -7.79 33.53 7.34
N ASN A 154 -8.34 32.91 8.39
CA ASN A 154 -7.60 31.92 9.18
C ASN A 154 -7.30 30.66 8.35
N LEU A 155 -8.27 30.16 7.58
CA LEU A 155 -8.06 29.02 6.68
C LEU A 155 -6.99 29.32 5.62
N GLU A 156 -7.01 30.51 5.03
CA GLU A 156 -5.96 30.92 4.08
C GLU A 156 -4.58 30.98 4.73
N ARG A 157 -4.49 31.45 5.98
CA ARG A 157 -3.23 31.46 6.73
C ARG A 157 -2.74 30.03 6.99
N VAL A 158 -3.61 29.16 7.52
CA VAL A 158 -3.28 27.75 7.77
C VAL A 158 -2.83 27.07 6.47
N LEU A 159 -3.49 27.36 5.35
CA LEU A 159 -3.11 26.81 4.05
C LEU A 159 -1.72 27.28 3.60
N ARG A 160 -1.39 28.57 3.80
CA ARG A 160 -0.04 29.09 3.53
C ARG A 160 1.02 28.44 4.41
N ASP A 161 0.74 28.25 5.69
CA ASP A 161 1.64 27.60 6.64
C ASP A 161 1.90 26.14 6.22
N LEU A 162 0.83 25.40 5.89
CA LEU A 162 0.92 24.03 5.41
C LEU A 162 1.68 23.92 4.08
N VAL A 163 1.49 24.85 3.14
CA VAL A 163 2.25 24.87 1.87
C VAL A 163 3.73 25.09 2.13
N THR A 164 4.07 25.98 3.05
CA THR A 164 5.46 26.27 3.43
C THR A 164 6.09 25.06 4.12
N GLU A 165 5.38 24.42 5.04
CA GLU A 165 5.82 23.18 5.69
C GLU A 165 6.04 22.06 4.67
N ASN A 166 5.14 21.90 3.70
CA ASN A 166 5.28 20.89 2.65
C ASN A 166 6.52 21.13 1.79
N ALA A 167 6.80 22.39 1.43
CA ALA A 167 8.03 22.74 0.71
C ALA A 167 9.29 22.41 1.53
N HIS A 168 9.29 22.68 2.84
CA HIS A 168 10.39 22.29 3.72
C HIS A 168 10.57 20.78 3.82
N LEU A 169 9.47 20.03 3.95
CA LEU A 169 9.52 18.57 3.99
C LEU A 169 10.03 17.99 2.66
N GLN A 170 9.60 18.53 1.52
CA GLN A 170 10.11 18.12 0.22
C GLN A 170 11.62 18.35 0.08
N SER A 171 12.13 19.51 0.50
CA SER A 171 13.57 19.78 0.53
C SER A 171 14.34 18.82 1.43
N ARG A 172 13.76 18.45 2.59
CA ARG A 172 14.37 17.45 3.50
C ARG A 172 14.37 16.05 2.90
N VAL A 173 13.31 15.65 2.22
CA VAL A 173 13.23 14.36 1.51
C VAL A 173 14.28 14.31 0.41
N GLN A 174 14.36 15.35 -0.43
CA GLN A 174 15.38 15.42 -1.48
C GLN A 174 16.81 15.36 -0.93
N ALA A 175 17.10 16.07 0.17
CA ALA A 175 18.40 15.98 0.83
C ALA A 175 18.69 14.54 1.29
N LYS A 176 17.72 13.86 1.90
CA LYS A 176 17.88 12.47 2.33
C LYS A 176 18.01 11.49 1.17
N ASP A 177 17.33 11.71 0.05
CA ASP A 177 17.49 10.89 -1.15
C ASP A 177 18.91 11.04 -1.74
N THR A 178 19.49 12.25 -1.71
CA THR A 178 20.87 12.45 -2.15
C THR A 178 21.89 11.79 -1.22
N GLU A 179 21.69 11.86 0.10
CA GLU A 179 22.51 11.14 1.09
C GLU A 179 22.41 9.62 0.90
N LEU A 180 21.20 9.10 0.67
CA LEU A 180 20.96 7.68 0.45
C LEU A 180 21.63 7.19 -0.84
N ALA A 181 21.56 7.97 -1.92
CA ALA A 181 22.23 7.65 -3.18
C ALA A 181 23.75 7.60 -3.01
N ALA A 182 24.34 8.56 -2.27
CA ALA A 182 25.77 8.56 -1.96
C ALA A 182 26.18 7.34 -1.13
N ALA A 183 25.39 6.99 -0.10
CA ALA A 183 25.65 5.82 0.73
C ALA A 183 25.56 4.50 -0.07
N GLN A 184 24.57 4.38 -0.96
CA GLN A 184 24.43 3.23 -1.86
C GLN A 184 25.61 3.09 -2.82
N GLN A 185 26.11 4.21 -3.37
CA GLN A 185 27.30 4.20 -4.22
C GLN A 185 28.54 3.73 -3.45
N GLN A 186 28.69 4.19 -2.20
CA GLN A 186 29.80 3.78 -1.34
C GLN A 186 29.72 2.29 -0.98
N LEU A 187 28.53 1.77 -0.68
CA LEU A 187 28.33 0.34 -0.43
C LEU A 187 28.73 -0.51 -1.65
N ARG A 188 28.29 -0.14 -2.86
CA ARG A 188 28.69 -0.85 -4.08
C ARG A 188 30.20 -0.85 -4.29
N HIS A 189 30.87 0.27 -4.02
CA HIS A 189 32.32 0.34 -4.10
C HIS A 189 32.98 -0.61 -3.10
N ASN A 190 32.52 -0.61 -1.85
CA ASN A 190 33.04 -1.51 -0.82
C ASN A 190 32.79 -2.99 -1.15
N GLU A 191 31.63 -3.33 -1.72
CA GLU A 191 31.34 -4.69 -2.20
C GLU A 191 32.34 -5.12 -3.27
N THR A 192 32.64 -4.26 -4.25
CA THR A 192 33.63 -4.59 -5.28
C THR A 192 35.04 -4.78 -4.72
N GLU A 193 35.45 -3.94 -3.76
CA GLU A 193 36.74 -4.08 -3.08
C GLU A 193 36.80 -5.36 -2.23
N LEU A 194 35.70 -5.71 -1.55
CA LEU A 194 35.61 -6.95 -0.80
C LEU A 194 35.76 -8.18 -1.70
N THR A 195 35.01 -8.24 -2.82
CA THR A 195 35.13 -9.34 -3.79
C THR A 195 36.55 -9.46 -4.35
N ARG A 196 37.22 -8.32 -4.59
CA ARG A 196 38.62 -8.31 -5.03
C ARG A 196 39.54 -8.90 -3.96
N LYS A 197 39.34 -8.52 -2.69
CA LYS A 197 40.12 -9.04 -1.56
C LYS A 197 39.89 -10.52 -1.33
N GLU A 198 38.66 -11.00 -1.46
CA GLU A 198 38.33 -12.42 -1.41
C GLU A 198 39.08 -13.21 -2.50
N ALA A 199 39.09 -12.71 -3.73
CA ALA A 199 39.85 -13.35 -4.81
C ALA A 199 41.37 -13.35 -4.57
N GLU A 200 41.93 -12.30 -3.96
CA GLU A 200 43.33 -12.26 -3.53
C GLU A 200 43.63 -13.31 -2.46
N VAL A 201 42.74 -13.45 -1.46
CA VAL A 201 42.86 -14.46 -0.40
C VAL A 201 42.79 -15.88 -0.97
N THR A 202 41.82 -16.18 -1.84
CA THR A 202 41.71 -17.51 -2.46
C THR A 202 42.99 -17.89 -3.23
N ARG A 203 43.58 -16.94 -3.98
CA ARG A 203 44.86 -17.19 -4.69
C ARG A 203 46.02 -17.46 -3.73
N ALA A 204 46.06 -16.73 -2.61
CA ALA A 204 47.07 -16.95 -1.58
C ALA A 204 46.90 -18.34 -0.92
N GLU A 205 45.66 -18.74 -0.61
CA GLU A 205 45.34 -20.07 -0.05
C GLU A 205 45.73 -21.21 -1.00
N GLU A 206 45.47 -21.07 -2.31
CA GLU A 206 45.91 -22.04 -3.31
C GLU A 206 47.44 -22.16 -3.37
N THR A 207 48.15 -21.05 -3.24
CA THR A 207 49.62 -21.02 -3.25
C THR A 207 50.17 -21.73 -2.01
N ILE A 208 49.66 -21.39 -0.82
CA ILE A 208 50.03 -22.05 0.43
C ILE A 208 49.77 -23.56 0.35
N ARG A 209 48.63 -23.97 -0.22
CA ARG A 209 48.30 -25.39 -0.38
C ARG A 209 49.29 -26.13 -1.27
N ARG A 210 49.73 -25.52 -2.37
CA ARG A 210 50.76 -26.10 -3.26
C ARG A 210 52.11 -26.23 -2.55
N GLU A 211 52.51 -25.20 -1.81
CA GLU A 211 53.75 -25.24 -1.03
C GLU A 211 53.71 -26.31 0.07
N GLN A 212 52.57 -26.46 0.76
CA GLN A 212 52.36 -27.51 1.75
C GLN A 212 52.48 -28.92 1.14
N GLN A 213 51.92 -29.14 -0.05
CA GLN A 213 52.08 -30.41 -0.78
C GLN A 213 53.54 -30.68 -1.14
N GLN A 214 54.26 -29.68 -1.66
CA GLN A 214 55.69 -29.82 -1.97
C GLN A 214 56.53 -30.14 -0.73
N ILE A 215 56.25 -29.48 0.41
CA ILE A 215 56.92 -29.79 1.68
C ILE A 215 56.63 -31.23 2.11
N GLN A 216 55.39 -31.70 1.95
CA GLN A 216 55.02 -33.08 2.31
C GLN A 216 55.73 -34.11 1.42
N GLU A 217 55.81 -33.87 0.11
CA GLU A 217 56.56 -34.72 -0.82
C GLU A 217 58.06 -34.74 -0.51
N MET A 218 58.65 -33.57 -0.21
CA MET A 218 60.06 -33.50 0.21
C MET A 218 60.31 -34.30 1.49
N ARG A 219 59.43 -34.17 2.49
CA ARG A 219 59.53 -34.96 3.74
C ARG A 219 59.41 -36.46 3.47
N GLN A 220 58.50 -36.90 2.60
CA GLN A 220 58.40 -38.32 2.23
C GLN A 220 59.69 -38.82 1.58
N ARG A 221 60.24 -38.09 0.60
CA ARG A 221 61.53 -38.45 -0.04
C ARG A 221 62.67 -38.51 0.96
N GLU A 222 62.74 -37.57 1.89
CA GLU A 222 63.75 -37.58 2.95
C GLU A 222 63.62 -38.83 3.83
N THR A 223 62.39 -39.18 4.21
CA THR A 223 62.10 -40.39 5.01
C THR A 223 62.51 -41.67 4.27
N GLU A 224 62.20 -41.76 2.97
CA GLU A 224 62.62 -42.89 2.12
C GLU A 224 64.15 -42.99 2.00
N LEU A 225 64.83 -41.85 1.88
CA LEU A 225 66.28 -41.79 1.75
C LEU A 225 66.97 -42.20 3.05
N VAL A 226 66.42 -41.81 4.21
CA VAL A 226 66.86 -42.29 5.53
C VAL A 226 66.67 -43.80 5.64
N GLN A 227 65.49 -44.33 5.31
CA GLN A 227 65.24 -45.78 5.35
C GLN A 227 66.16 -46.56 4.39
N ALA A 228 66.45 -46.03 3.21
CA ALA A 228 67.38 -46.65 2.26
C ALA A 228 68.80 -46.72 2.83
N LYS A 229 69.29 -45.64 3.46
CA LYS A 229 70.58 -45.63 4.15
C LYS A 229 70.61 -46.61 5.31
N ASP A 230 69.57 -46.67 6.12
CA ASP A 230 69.49 -47.61 7.24
C ASP A 230 69.54 -49.07 6.77
N ARG A 231 68.85 -49.40 5.66
CA ARG A 231 68.94 -50.73 5.02
C ARG A 231 70.34 -51.03 4.52
N GLU A 232 71.02 -50.05 3.92
CA GLU A 232 72.38 -50.21 3.43
C GLU A 232 73.37 -50.45 4.59
N ILE A 233 73.26 -49.67 5.68
CA ILE A 233 74.05 -49.85 6.90
C ILE A 233 73.80 -51.23 7.52
N ALA A 234 72.54 -51.68 7.58
CA ALA A 234 72.19 -53.01 8.05
C ALA A 234 72.81 -54.11 7.17
N PHE A 235 72.76 -53.95 5.84
CA PHE A 235 73.38 -54.87 4.90
C PHE A 235 74.90 -54.94 5.07
N PHE A 236 75.58 -53.79 5.18
CA PHE A 236 77.02 -53.74 5.46
C PHE A 236 77.37 -54.38 6.80
N SER A 237 76.57 -54.14 7.85
CA SER A 237 76.77 -54.77 9.16
C SER A 237 76.67 -56.29 9.10
N ILE A 238 75.69 -56.84 8.36
CA ILE A 238 75.56 -58.29 8.14
C ILE A 238 76.78 -58.84 7.38
N LYS A 239 77.24 -58.14 6.34
CA LYS A 239 78.38 -58.54 5.52
C LYS A 239 79.69 -58.54 6.33
N LEU A 240 79.90 -57.51 7.16
CA LEU A 240 81.03 -57.41 8.10
C LEU A 240 81.02 -58.56 9.10
N LYS A 241 79.88 -58.83 9.75
CA LYS A 241 79.74 -59.97 10.68
C LYS A 241 80.10 -61.30 10.03
N ARG A 242 79.69 -61.54 8.77
CA ARG A 242 80.07 -62.74 8.00
C ARG A 242 81.56 -62.80 7.63
N SER A 243 82.21 -61.66 7.41
CA SER A 243 83.65 -61.61 7.07
C SER A 243 84.58 -61.74 8.28
N VAL A 244 84.12 -61.30 9.46
CA VAL A 244 84.92 -61.30 10.71
C VAL A 244 84.77 -62.62 11.48
N TYR A 245 83.67 -63.35 11.29
CA TYR A 245 83.44 -64.68 11.89
C TYR A 245 82.96 -65.69 10.83
N PRO A 246 83.87 -66.36 10.09
CA PRO A 246 83.49 -67.30 9.04
C PRO A 246 82.85 -68.60 9.56
N GLU A 247 82.97 -68.91 10.85
CA GLU A 247 82.61 -70.23 11.41
C GLU A 247 81.27 -70.31 12.15
N PHE A 248 80.43 -69.27 12.13
CA PHE A 248 79.08 -69.33 12.73
C PHE A 248 77.98 -69.15 11.68
N THR A 249 77.87 -70.12 10.77
CA THR A 249 76.63 -70.38 10.02
C THR A 249 75.69 -71.22 10.89
N GLY A 250 74.84 -70.55 11.65
CA GLY A 250 73.78 -71.20 12.41
C GLY A 250 73.42 -70.34 13.59
N TYR A 251 72.41 -69.49 13.43
CA TYR A 251 71.34 -69.20 14.38
C TYR A 251 70.58 -67.99 13.84
N GLU A 252 69.32 -68.21 13.50
CA GLU A 252 68.31 -67.19 13.22
C GLU A 252 68.27 -66.20 14.38
N TYR A 253 68.61 -64.95 14.12
CA TYR A 253 68.26 -63.85 15.00
C TYR A 253 66.98 -63.21 14.47
N GLN A 254 65.85 -63.56 15.10
CA GLN A 254 64.61 -62.79 15.05
C GLN A 254 64.90 -61.37 15.53
N TYR A 255 64.97 -60.42 14.61
CA TYR A 255 64.92 -59.00 14.96
C TYR A 255 63.47 -58.61 15.20
N SER A 256 63.03 -58.69 16.46
CA SER A 256 61.82 -58.01 16.93
C SER A 256 62.16 -56.54 17.18
N SER A 257 61.90 -55.69 16.18
CA SER A 257 61.88 -54.24 16.37
C SER A 257 60.43 -53.76 16.44
N ASN A 258 59.82 -53.86 17.61
CA ASN A 258 58.63 -53.09 17.94
C ASN A 258 59.06 -51.64 18.18
N PHE A 259 59.10 -50.86 17.11
CA PHE A 259 59.11 -49.41 17.21
C PHE A 259 57.67 -48.94 17.43
N THR A 260 57.45 -48.39 18.61
CA THR A 260 56.25 -47.73 19.11
C THR A 260 55.77 -46.65 18.13
N HIS A 261 54.57 -46.82 17.60
CA HIS A 261 53.78 -45.71 17.04
C HIS A 261 53.20 -44.89 18.20
N LEU A 262 53.70 -43.67 18.37
CA LEU A 262 53.08 -42.62 19.18
C LEU A 262 53.21 -41.32 18.40
N ASN A 263 52.09 -40.89 17.81
CA ASN A 263 51.53 -39.52 17.78
C ASN A 263 50.57 -39.36 16.58
N VAL A 264 49.30 -39.02 16.86
CA VAL A 264 48.66 -37.66 16.85
C VAL A 264 48.44 -37.16 15.43
#